data_AF-A0A1H1PSP7-F1
#
_entry.id   AF-A0A1H1PSP7-F1
#
_cell.length_a   1.000
_cell.length_b   1.000
_cell.length_c   1.000
_cell.angle_alpha   90.00
_cell.angle_beta   90.00
_cell.angle_gamma   90.00
#
_symmetry.space_group_name_H-M   'P 1'
#
loop_
_entity.id
_entity.type
_entity.pdbx_description
1 polymer ?
#
loop_
_entity_poly.entity_id
_entity_poly.type
_entity_poly.pdbx_seq_one_letter_code
_entity_poly.pdbx_strand_id
1 'polypeptide(L)'
;MKRSMAIAALAAAATLGAVAPSAGASENVETAEQTTRAAAPVSTFDPSTSWGSASGTITWYNRSVTVQGSVHDKASGRADTQVQFRFYSGCLSTDCDHPTLVDYQTRTVSGGATGRTLPYNFGVTADVPGGVSLVVVRVCHEAEAACSIPDQYRFRS
;
A
#
# COMPACT_ATOMS: atom_id res chain seq x y z
N MET A 1 -23.37 32.72 -23.81
CA MET A 1 -22.13 31.90 -23.92
C MET A 1 -22.59 30.45 -23.96
N LYS A 2 -22.61 29.82 -25.15
CA LYS A 2 -21.66 28.77 -25.59
C LYS A 2 -21.50 27.65 -24.54
N ARG A 3 -21.65 26.36 -24.81
CA ARG A 3 -22.04 25.50 -25.95
C ARG A 3 -22.11 24.09 -25.30
N SER A 4 -23.21 23.35 -25.43
CA SER A 4 -23.30 22.16 -26.29
C SER A 4 -22.22 21.09 -26.10
N MET A 5 -22.65 19.90 -25.64
CA MET A 5 -22.43 18.59 -26.30
C MET A 5 -23.36 17.58 -25.58
N ALA A 6 -24.41 16.98 -26.16
CA ALA A 6 -24.53 16.23 -27.41
C ALA A 6 -23.57 15.00 -27.40
N ILE A 7 -23.93 13.75 -27.66
CA ILE A 7 -25.06 13.15 -28.38
C ILE A 7 -24.96 11.61 -28.19
N ALA A 8 -26.14 10.94 -28.25
CA ALA A 8 -26.48 9.63 -28.82
C ALA A 8 -25.55 8.41 -28.63
N ALA A 9 -26.04 7.31 -28.04
CA ALA A 9 -26.90 6.26 -28.62
C ALA A 9 -26.15 5.25 -29.50
N LEU A 10 -26.36 3.96 -29.21
CA LEU A 10 -26.39 2.84 -30.17
C LEU A 10 -27.05 1.68 -29.40
N ALA A 11 -28.33 1.37 -29.62
CA ALA A 11 -28.93 0.64 -30.74
C ALA A 11 -28.57 -0.87 -30.75
N ALA A 12 -29.62 -1.66 -30.98
CA ALA A 12 -29.75 -3.08 -30.70
C ALA A 12 -29.50 -4.00 -31.90
N ALA A 13 -29.36 -5.29 -31.57
CA ALA A 13 -29.78 -6.50 -32.29
C ALA A 13 -29.02 -6.94 -33.57
N ALA A 14 -28.58 -8.21 -33.57
CA ALA A 14 -28.89 -9.20 -34.60
C ALA A 14 -28.42 -10.60 -34.17
N THR A 15 -29.35 -11.55 -34.12
CA THR A 15 -29.08 -12.99 -34.13
C THR A 15 -29.13 -13.52 -35.58
N LEU A 16 -28.51 -14.70 -35.80
CA LEU A 16 -28.74 -15.73 -36.84
C LEU A 16 -27.51 -16.10 -37.67
N GLY A 17 -27.25 -17.41 -37.77
CA GLY A 17 -26.46 -18.02 -38.85
C GLY A 17 -25.70 -19.28 -38.43
N ALA A 18 -25.91 -20.39 -39.14
CA ALA A 18 -25.60 -21.77 -38.74
C ALA A 18 -24.45 -22.42 -39.55
N VAL A 19 -23.80 -23.43 -38.92
CA VAL A 19 -23.09 -24.66 -39.37
C VAL A 19 -22.04 -24.70 -40.53
N ALA A 20 -20.80 -25.06 -40.16
CA ALA A 20 -19.83 -26.10 -40.64
C ALA A 20 -19.49 -26.31 -42.16
N PRO A 21 -18.44 -27.08 -42.53
CA PRO A 21 -17.02 -27.14 -42.11
C PRO A 21 -16.04 -27.05 -43.32
N SER A 22 -14.72 -26.93 -43.10
CA SER A 22 -13.67 -27.73 -43.78
C SER A 22 -12.24 -27.16 -43.66
N ALA A 23 -11.31 -28.11 -43.47
CA ALA A 23 -9.96 -28.17 -44.01
C ALA A 23 -8.94 -27.07 -43.65
N GLY A 24 -8.04 -27.44 -42.73
CA GLY A 24 -6.60 -27.35 -42.96
C GLY A 24 -6.00 -25.96 -43.06
N ALA A 25 -5.61 -25.40 -41.92
CA ALA A 25 -4.46 -24.52 -41.85
C ALA A 25 -3.79 -24.70 -40.51
N SER A 26 -2.50 -25.01 -40.57
CA SER A 26 -1.62 -25.29 -39.44
C SER A 26 -1.77 -24.20 -38.36
N GLU A 27 -2.30 -24.60 -37.20
CA GLU A 27 -2.30 -23.77 -36.01
C GLU A 27 -0.84 -23.63 -35.55
N ASN A 28 -0.18 -22.56 -36.00
CA ASN A 28 0.85 -21.95 -35.17
C ASN A 28 0.12 -21.51 -33.90
N VAL A 29 0.14 -22.39 -32.90
CA VAL A 29 -0.22 -22.07 -31.53
C VAL A 29 0.83 -21.05 -31.08
N GLU A 30 0.58 -19.79 -31.40
CA GLU A 30 1.17 -18.66 -30.72
C GLU A 30 0.70 -18.82 -29.27
N THR A 31 1.55 -19.49 -28.50
CA THR A 31 1.39 -19.60 -27.07
C THR A 31 1.46 -18.18 -26.59
N ALA A 32 0.30 -17.56 -26.42
CA ALA A 32 0.17 -16.27 -25.77
C ALA A 32 0.81 -16.47 -24.40
N GLU A 33 2.07 -16.04 -24.27
CA GLU A 33 2.74 -15.98 -22.99
C GLU A 33 1.84 -15.10 -22.13
N GLN A 34 1.07 -15.72 -21.23
CA GLN A 34 0.48 -15.02 -20.11
C GLN A 34 1.67 -14.42 -19.39
N THR A 35 1.98 -13.16 -19.71
CA THR A 35 2.91 -12.34 -18.96
C THR A 35 2.30 -12.24 -17.58
N THR A 36 2.72 -13.15 -16.71
CA THR A 36 2.33 -13.14 -15.31
C THR A 36 3.02 -11.91 -14.75
N ARG A 37 2.25 -10.82 -14.60
CA ARG A 37 2.74 -9.58 -14.00
C ARG A 37 3.41 -9.96 -12.68
N ALA A 38 4.72 -9.69 -12.58
CA ALA A 38 5.47 -9.97 -11.36
C ALA A 38 4.74 -9.34 -10.16
N ALA A 39 4.58 -10.12 -9.09
CA ALA A 39 3.97 -9.63 -7.87
C ALA A 39 4.80 -8.44 -7.33
N ALA A 40 4.10 -7.42 -6.83
CA ALA A 40 4.74 -6.30 -6.17
C ALA A 40 5.51 -6.80 -4.93
N PRO A 41 6.76 -6.35 -4.68
CA PRO A 41 7.48 -6.71 -3.46
C PRO A 41 6.69 -6.33 -2.21
N VAL A 42 6.81 -7.15 -1.16
CA VAL A 42 6.11 -6.95 0.11
C VAL A 42 7.10 -7.00 1.28
N SER A 43 6.99 -6.04 2.20
CA SER A 43 7.65 -6.09 3.50
C SER A 43 6.63 -6.27 4.60
N THR A 44 6.93 -7.11 5.59
CA THR A 44 6.11 -7.29 6.80
C THR A 44 6.75 -6.53 7.97
N PHE A 45 5.92 -6.05 8.89
CA PHE A 45 6.38 -5.38 10.10
C PHE A 45 5.53 -5.76 11.30
N ASP A 46 6.16 -5.85 12.47
CA ASP A 46 5.49 -6.13 13.75
C ASP A 46 6.21 -5.48 14.96
N PRO A 47 6.42 -4.15 14.96
CA PRO A 47 7.04 -3.48 16.10
C PRO A 47 6.14 -3.57 17.34
N SER A 48 6.75 -3.92 18.47
CA SER A 48 6.04 -4.12 19.73
C SER A 48 6.80 -3.50 20.91
N THR A 49 6.02 -2.94 21.83
CA THR A 49 6.47 -2.39 23.12
C THR A 49 5.62 -2.96 24.25
N SER A 50 5.86 -2.53 25.49
CA SER A 50 5.04 -2.89 26.65
C SER A 50 3.63 -2.30 26.61
N TRP A 51 3.45 -1.15 25.96
CA TRP A 51 2.19 -0.40 25.95
C TRP A 51 1.41 -0.51 24.63
N GLY A 52 2.06 -0.92 23.54
CA GLY A 52 1.37 -1.08 22.26
C GLY A 52 2.18 -1.82 21.21
N SER A 53 1.52 -2.24 20.14
CA SER A 53 2.18 -2.79 18.96
C SER A 53 1.50 -2.37 17.66
N ALA A 54 2.22 -2.50 16.55
CA ALA A 54 1.66 -2.42 15.22
C ALA A 54 2.01 -3.70 14.48
N SER A 55 1.13 -4.20 13.64
CA SER A 55 1.43 -5.30 12.72
C SER A 55 0.91 -4.96 11.33
N GLY A 56 1.60 -5.37 10.28
CA GLY A 56 1.14 -5.06 8.93
C GLY A 56 2.10 -5.42 7.80
N THR A 57 1.72 -4.97 6.61
CA THR A 57 2.44 -5.14 5.36
C THR A 57 2.59 -3.82 4.62
N ILE A 58 3.70 -3.69 3.91
CA ILE A 58 4.00 -2.62 2.96
C ILE A 58 4.15 -3.28 1.60
N THR A 59 3.22 -3.01 0.69
CA THR A 59 3.33 -3.43 -0.71
C THR A 59 3.94 -2.31 -1.52
N TRP A 60 5.04 -2.61 -2.21
CA TRP A 60 5.83 -1.63 -2.94
C TRP A 60 5.47 -1.63 -4.42
N TYR A 61 5.04 -0.49 -4.93
CA TYR A 61 4.75 -0.28 -6.35
C TYR A 61 5.74 0.71 -6.95
N ASN A 62 5.67 0.88 -8.27
CA ASN A 62 6.40 1.93 -8.94
C ASN A 62 5.87 3.29 -8.48
N ARG A 63 6.65 3.98 -7.64
CA ARG A 63 6.38 5.32 -7.08
C ARG A 63 5.27 5.42 -6.03
N SER A 64 4.73 4.31 -5.56
CA SER A 64 3.76 4.31 -4.46
C SER A 64 3.93 3.09 -3.55
N VAL A 65 3.36 3.19 -2.36
CA VAL A 65 3.23 2.07 -1.42
C VAL A 65 1.81 1.96 -0.93
N THR A 66 1.36 0.74 -0.66
CA THR A 66 0.15 0.47 0.13
C THR A 66 0.57 -0.10 1.47
N VAL A 67 0.02 0.44 2.55
CA VAL A 67 0.25 -0.01 3.92
C VAL A 67 -1.05 -0.53 4.51
N GLN A 68 -1.03 -1.76 5.01
CA GLN A 68 -2.18 -2.44 5.57
C GLN A 68 -1.79 -3.11 6.89
N GLY A 69 -2.69 -3.09 7.88
CA GLY A 69 -2.38 -3.69 9.17
C GLY A 69 -3.29 -3.23 10.29
N SER A 70 -2.79 -3.32 11.52
CA SER A 70 -3.49 -2.89 12.72
C SER A 70 -2.55 -2.31 13.77
N VAL A 71 -3.10 -1.39 14.55
CA VAL A 71 -2.51 -0.90 15.80
C VAL A 71 -3.20 -1.64 16.95
N HIS A 72 -2.44 -2.09 17.92
CA HIS A 72 -2.93 -2.77 19.12
C HIS A 72 -2.50 -2.00 20.35
N ASP A 73 -3.47 -1.60 21.17
CA ASP A 73 -3.22 -0.99 22.48
C ASP A 73 -3.09 -2.10 23.54
N LYS A 74 -1.93 -2.13 24.20
CA LYS A 74 -1.61 -3.09 25.29
C LYS A 74 -1.62 -2.41 26.65
N ALA A 75 -1.65 -1.09 26.68
CA ALA A 75 -1.64 -0.31 27.91
C ALA A 75 -2.94 -0.50 28.70
N SER A 76 -2.82 -0.40 30.01
CA SER A 76 -3.98 -0.21 30.89
C SER A 76 -4.10 1.29 31.20
N GLY A 77 -5.23 1.89 30.84
CA GLY A 77 -5.47 3.30 31.11
C GLY A 77 -6.12 4.04 29.95
N ARG A 78 -6.16 5.37 30.05
CA ARG A 78 -6.77 6.28 29.07
C ARG A 78 -5.78 6.84 28.04
N ALA A 79 -4.54 6.39 28.08
CA ALA A 79 -3.50 6.88 27.20
C ALA A 79 -3.63 6.26 25.81
N ASP A 80 -3.36 7.06 24.78
CA ASP A 80 -3.45 6.60 23.41
C ASP A 80 -2.17 5.89 22.96
N THR A 81 -2.34 4.75 22.29
CA THR A 81 -1.28 4.10 21.51
C THR A 81 -1.37 4.60 20.07
N GLN A 82 -0.26 5.15 19.57
CA GLN A 82 -0.12 5.71 18.23
C GLN A 82 0.89 4.92 17.42
N VAL A 83 0.67 4.80 16.12
CA VAL A 83 1.66 4.29 15.17
C VAL A 83 1.90 5.36 14.13
N GLN A 84 3.17 5.75 14.01
CA GLN A 84 3.64 6.77 13.10
C GLN A 84 4.37 6.11 11.92
N PHE A 85 3.98 6.50 10.72
CA PHE A 85 4.60 6.07 9.48
C PHE A 85 5.21 7.30 8.80
N ARG A 86 6.52 7.25 8.52
CA ARG A 86 7.22 8.28 7.75
C ARG A 86 7.67 7.66 6.43
N PHE A 87 7.32 8.31 5.33
CA PHE A 87 7.59 7.84 3.98
C PHE A 87 8.66 8.71 3.36
N TYR A 88 9.70 8.09 2.82
CA TYR A 88 10.86 8.79 2.30
C TYR A 88 11.20 8.36 0.86
N SER A 89 11.65 9.32 0.07
CA SER A 89 12.22 9.13 -1.27
C SER A 89 13.74 9.35 -1.27
N GLY A 90 14.40 8.93 -2.36
CA GLY A 90 15.84 9.13 -2.56
C GLY A 90 16.75 8.15 -1.79
N CYS A 91 16.18 7.06 -1.29
CA CYS A 91 16.82 6.12 -0.36
C CYS A 91 17.13 4.77 -1.05
N LEU A 92 17.82 4.81 -2.19
CA LEU A 92 18.00 3.64 -3.07
C LEU A 92 19.26 2.80 -2.76
N SER A 93 20.19 3.31 -1.94
CA SER A 93 21.40 2.59 -1.50
C SER A 93 21.34 2.29 0.01
N THR A 94 22.33 1.52 0.52
CA THR A 94 22.53 1.29 1.96
C THR A 94 22.72 2.61 2.73
N ASP A 95 23.33 3.59 2.09
CA ASP A 95 23.66 4.89 2.66
C ASP A 95 22.64 5.93 2.19
N CYS A 96 21.54 6.00 2.92
CA CYS A 96 20.54 7.05 2.77
C CYS A 96 21.03 8.32 3.48
N ASP A 97 21.99 9.03 2.89
CA ASP A 97 22.56 10.22 3.55
C ASP A 97 21.53 11.35 3.68
N HIS A 98 20.64 11.51 2.70
CA HIS A 98 19.63 12.58 2.69
C HIS A 98 18.28 12.14 2.11
N PRO A 99 17.52 11.26 2.80
CA PRO A 99 16.18 10.90 2.38
C PRO A 99 15.24 12.12 2.49
N THR A 100 14.40 12.32 1.48
CA THR A 100 13.39 13.39 1.50
C THR A 100 12.08 12.83 2.05
N LEU A 101 11.53 13.44 3.10
CA LEU A 101 10.21 13.07 3.62
C LEU A 101 9.15 13.42 2.58
N VAL A 102 8.38 12.42 2.14
CA VAL A 102 7.30 12.55 1.16
C VAL A 102 5.95 12.67 1.86
N ASP A 103 5.71 11.85 2.88
CA ASP A 103 4.46 11.85 3.63
C ASP A 103 4.67 11.39 5.07
N TYR A 104 3.72 11.72 5.93
CA TYR A 104 3.65 11.33 7.32
C TYR A 104 2.21 10.95 7.69
N GLN A 105 2.04 9.74 8.20
CA GLN A 105 0.73 9.22 8.61
C GLN A 105 0.77 8.77 10.07
N THR A 106 -0.32 9.00 10.78
CA THR A 106 -0.50 8.52 12.16
C THR A 106 -1.80 7.74 12.27
N ARG A 107 -1.76 6.63 13.02
CA ARG A 107 -2.91 5.81 13.37
C ARG A 107 -2.97 5.70 14.89
N THR A 108 -4.11 6.06 15.47
CA THR A 108 -4.26 6.18 16.91
C THR A 108 -5.37 5.28 17.40
N VAL A 109 -5.05 4.38 18.32
CA VAL A 109 -6.05 3.67 19.12
C VAL A 109 -6.25 4.48 20.39
N SER A 110 -7.45 5.04 20.55
CA SER A 110 -7.75 5.76 21.79
C SER A 110 -7.78 4.81 22.98
N GLY A 111 -7.12 5.22 24.06
CA GLY A 111 -7.11 4.51 25.32
C GLY A 111 -8.49 4.39 25.95
N GLY A 112 -8.59 3.59 27.00
CA GLY A 112 -9.79 3.43 27.83
C GLY A 112 -10.20 1.99 28.09
N ALA A 113 -9.69 1.04 27.30
CA ALA A 113 -9.80 -0.39 27.56
C ALA A 113 -8.62 -1.12 26.91
N THR A 114 -7.94 -1.97 27.67
CA THR A 114 -6.82 -2.78 27.17
C THR A 114 -7.29 -3.76 26.09
N GLY A 115 -6.45 -4.01 25.08
CA GLY A 115 -6.71 -4.98 24.02
C GLY A 115 -7.49 -4.41 22.83
N ARG A 116 -7.63 -3.08 22.74
CA ARG A 116 -8.25 -2.45 21.57
C ARG A 116 -7.35 -2.57 20.35
N THR A 117 -7.98 -2.79 19.21
CA THR A 117 -7.32 -2.91 17.91
C THR A 117 -7.96 -1.96 16.92
N LEU A 118 -7.16 -1.18 16.20
CA LEU A 118 -7.61 -0.34 15.09
C LEU A 118 -6.94 -0.80 13.79
N PRO A 119 -7.70 -1.33 12.82
CA PRO A 119 -7.16 -1.64 11.51
C PRO A 119 -6.88 -0.35 10.72
N TYR A 120 -5.91 -0.40 9.82
CA TYR A 120 -5.62 0.63 8.84
C TYR A 120 -5.33 0.04 7.46
N ASN A 121 -5.72 0.78 6.43
CA ASN A 121 -5.38 0.52 5.04
C ASN A 121 -5.29 1.87 4.33
N PHE A 122 -4.12 2.20 3.79
CA PHE A 122 -3.92 3.45 3.07
C PHE A 122 -2.77 3.33 2.06
N GLY A 123 -2.81 4.18 1.03
CA GLY A 123 -1.75 4.30 0.03
C GLY A 123 -1.03 5.64 0.14
N VAL A 124 0.24 5.65 -0.21
CA VAL A 124 1.08 6.86 -0.31
C VAL A 124 1.74 6.87 -1.68
N THR A 125 1.61 7.98 -2.40
CA THR A 125 2.24 8.20 -3.70
C THR A 125 3.35 9.23 -3.58
N ALA A 126 4.45 9.01 -4.30
CA ALA A 126 5.57 9.93 -4.35
C ALA A 126 5.81 10.40 -5.80
N ASP A 127 5.41 11.64 -6.10
CA ASP A 127 5.58 12.26 -7.42
C ASP A 127 7.01 12.75 -7.69
N VAL A 128 8.01 12.07 -7.11
CA VAL A 128 9.45 12.29 -7.36
C VAL A 128 10.11 11.05 -7.99
N PRO A 129 11.18 11.21 -8.78
CA PRO A 129 11.95 10.08 -9.29
C PRO A 129 12.38 9.14 -8.16
N GLY A 130 12.30 7.83 -8.41
CA GLY A 130 12.63 6.80 -7.41
C GLY A 130 11.51 6.48 -6.41
N GLY A 131 10.46 7.31 -6.31
CA GLY A 131 9.28 6.96 -5.53
C GLY A 131 9.49 6.91 -4.01
N VAL A 132 8.57 6.25 -3.30
CA VAL A 132 8.79 5.86 -1.90
C VAL A 132 9.80 4.71 -1.89
N SER A 133 10.89 4.92 -1.16
CA SER A 133 12.06 4.02 -1.11
C SER A 133 12.39 3.54 0.30
N LEU A 134 11.93 4.28 1.32
CA LEU A 134 12.06 3.96 2.73
C LEU A 134 10.76 4.29 3.45
N VAL A 135 10.30 3.36 4.30
CA VAL A 135 9.22 3.56 5.25
C VAL A 135 9.79 3.35 6.64
N VAL A 136 9.60 4.33 7.52
CA VAL A 136 9.96 4.23 8.93
C VAL A 136 8.70 4.09 9.75
N VAL A 137 8.63 3.05 10.57
CA VAL A 137 7.51 2.78 11.47
C VAL A 137 7.96 2.98 12.91
N ARG A 138 7.16 3.68 13.69
CA ARG A 138 7.34 3.84 15.14
C ARG A 138 6.01 3.63 15.83
N VAL A 139 6.03 2.91 16.93
CA VAL A 139 4.92 2.94 17.87
C VAL A 139 5.21 4.12 18.82
N CYS A 140 4.22 4.85 19.30
CA CYS A 140 4.35 5.88 20.35
C CYS A 140 3.22 5.78 21.38
N HIS A 141 3.50 6.20 22.62
CA HIS A 141 2.53 6.22 23.71
C HIS A 141 2.37 7.62 24.28
N GLU A 142 1.12 8.06 24.38
CA GLU A 142 0.83 9.41 24.86
C GLU A 142 1.27 9.64 26.31
N ALA A 143 0.96 8.72 27.23
CA ALA A 143 1.26 8.93 28.65
C ALA A 143 2.76 8.88 28.99
N GLU A 144 3.58 8.25 28.15
CA GLU A 144 5.04 8.22 28.35
C GLU A 144 5.75 9.34 27.57
N ALA A 145 5.03 10.06 26.69
CA ALA A 145 5.60 10.95 25.70
C ALA A 145 6.78 10.31 24.93
N ALA A 146 6.71 8.99 24.72
CA ALA A 146 7.80 8.17 24.22
C ALA A 146 7.40 7.42 22.94
N CYS A 147 8.41 7.13 22.11
CA CYS A 147 8.27 6.32 20.91
C CYS A 147 9.31 5.20 20.91
N SER A 148 8.96 4.09 20.26
CA SER A 148 9.90 3.00 20.00
C SER A 148 11.09 3.47 19.15
N ILE A 149 12.17 2.68 19.21
CA ILE A 149 13.24 2.75 18.21
C ILE A 149 12.59 2.58 16.82
N PRO A 150 13.00 3.36 15.81
CA PRO A 150 12.43 3.26 14.47
C PRO A 150 12.78 1.93 13.79
N ASP A 151 11.77 1.23 13.30
CA ASP A 151 11.94 0.16 12.34
C ASP A 151 11.96 0.72 10.93
N GLN A 152 12.92 0.29 10.13
CA GLN A 152 13.16 0.80 8.77
C GLN A 152 12.92 -0.29 7.74
N TYR A 153 12.05 0.00 6.77
CA TYR A 153 11.71 -0.89 5.68
C TYR A 153 12.08 -0.23 4.37
N ARG A 154 12.91 -0.89 3.57
CA ARG A 154 13.39 -0.37 2.29
C ARG A 154 12.87 -1.19 1.15
N PHE A 155 12.66 -0.54 0.01
CA PHE A 155 12.42 -1.26 -1.23
C PHE A 155 13.62 -2.17 -1.55
N ARG A 156 13.37 -3.46 -1.77
CA ARG A 156 14.35 -4.42 -2.26
C ARG A 156 13.83 -4.99 -3.57
N SER A 157 14.51 -4.65 -4.67
CA SER A 157 14.28 -5.23 -6.00
C SER A 157 14.97 -6.57 -6.13
#